data_AF-A0A2B8A1S9-F1
#
_entry.id   AF-A0A2B8A1S9-F1
#
_cell.length_a   1.000
_cell.length_b   1.000
_cell.length_c   1.000
_cell.angle_alpha   90.00
_cell.angle_beta   90.00
_cell.angle_gamma   90.00
#
_symmetry.space_group_name_H-M   'P 1'
#
loop_
_entity.id
_entity.type
_entity.pdbx_description
1 polymer ?
#
loop_
_entity_poly.entity_id
_entity_poly.type
_entity_poly.pdbx_seq_one_letter_code
_entity_poly.pdbx_strand_id
1 'polypeptide(L)' 'RKKTGYSPMVFFNRLKVQRACQYLKSSTLRINEIAYKIGIQDPFYFSRMFAKTIGISPAEYRKKNS' A
#
# COMPACT_ATOMS: atom_id res chain seq x y z
N ARG A 1 27.72 0.86 16.72
CA ARG A 1 27.50 1.86 15.65
C ARG A 1 26.05 2.33 15.70
N LYS A 2 25.84 3.65 15.55
CA LYS A 2 24.57 4.38 15.72
C LYS A 2 23.64 4.28 14.49
N LYS A 3 22.32 4.35 14.75
CA LYS A 3 21.24 5.04 13.98
C LYS A 3 20.60 4.37 12.74
N THR A 4 19.27 4.20 12.85
CA THR A 4 18.21 4.16 11.81
C THR A 4 18.22 3.03 10.77
N GLY A 5 17.87 1.80 11.17
CA GLY A 5 17.52 0.73 10.22
C GLY A 5 16.14 0.89 9.54
N TYR A 6 15.28 1.78 10.05
CA TYR A 6 13.87 1.88 9.64
C TYR A 6 13.54 3.07 8.72
N SER A 7 14.39 4.08 8.60
CA SER A 7 13.97 5.37 8.03
C SER A 7 13.74 5.33 6.50
N PRO A 8 14.61 4.73 5.67
CA PRO A 8 14.39 4.70 4.21
C PRO A 8 13.28 3.73 3.82
N MET A 9 13.30 2.50 4.35
CA MET A 9 12.33 1.46 3.99
C MET A 9 10.89 1.84 4.39
N VAL A 10 10.70 2.44 5.57
CA VAL A 10 9.37 2.92 6.00
C VAL A 10 8.90 4.06 5.09
N PHE A 11 9.80 4.96 4.70
CA PHE A 11 9.48 6.04 3.76
C PHE A 11 9.06 5.49 2.39
N PHE A 12 9.81 4.55 1.82
CA PHE A 12 9.45 3.89 0.57
C PHE A 12 8.10 3.17 0.65
N ASN A 13 7.84 2.46 1.75
CA ASN A 13 6.55 1.80 1.96
C ASN A 13 5.40 2.82 2.02
N ARG A 14 5.61 3.97 2.67
CA ARG A 14 4.61 5.04 2.71
C ARG A 14 4.34 5.63 1.32
N LEU A 15 5.38 5.85 0.50
CA LEU A 15 5.23 6.30 -0.89
C LEU A 15 4.46 5.26 -1.73
N LYS A 16 4.78 3.97 -1.59
CA LYS A 16 4.05 2.88 -2.26
C LYS A 16 2.58 2.86 -1.87
N VAL A 17 2.27 3.03 -0.58
CA VAL A 17 0.89 3.11 -0.07
C VAL A 17 0.15 4.33 -0.62
N GLN A 18 0.79 5.50 -0.68
CA GLN A 18 0.18 6.70 -1.28
C GLN A 18 -0.19 6.47 -2.75
N ARG A 19 0.69 5.82 -3.52
CA ARG A 19 0.41 5.47 -4.92
C ARG A 19 -0.70 4.42 -5.04
N ALA A 20 -0.74 3.45 -4.12
CA ALA A 20 -1.83 2.48 -4.04
C ALA A 20 -3.18 3.16 -3.76
N CYS A 21 -3.23 4.15 -2.88
CA CYS A 21 -4.44 4.94 -2.63
C CYS A 21 -4.94 5.65 -3.89
N GLN A 22 -4.04 6.20 -4.72
CA GLN A 22 -4.41 6.81 -6.00
C GLN A 22 -5.09 5.78 -6.91
N TYR A 23 -4.46 4.60 -7.11
CA TYR A 23 -5.07 3.54 -7.91
C TYR A 23 -6.40 3.04 -7.36
N LEU A 24 -6.55 2.94 -6.03
CA LEU A 24 -7.80 2.50 -5.41
C LEU A 24 -8.96 3.46 -5.66
N LYS A 25 -8.67 4.77 -5.79
CA LYS A 25 -9.66 5.82 -6.05
C LYS A 25 -9.95 6.04 -7.54
N SER A 26 -8.91 6.00 -8.38
CA SER A 26 -9.00 6.42 -9.78
C SER A 26 -9.09 5.26 -10.76
N SER A 27 -9.10 4.00 -10.30
CA SER A 27 -9.10 2.83 -11.18
C SER A 27 -9.93 1.67 -10.65
N THR A 28 -10.37 0.82 -11.57
CA THR A 28 -11.09 -0.44 -11.31
C THR A 28 -10.16 -1.65 -11.15
N LEU A 29 -8.83 -1.43 -11.11
CA LEU A 29 -7.83 -2.49 -10.99
C LEU A 29 -8.06 -3.34 -9.74
N ARG A 30 -7.89 -4.64 -9.83
CA ARG A 30 -8.00 -5.54 -8.68
C ARG A 30 -6.87 -5.27 -7.67
N ILE A 31 -7.11 -5.59 -6.40
CA ILE A 31 -6.17 -5.34 -5.29
C ILE A 31 -4.80 -5.99 -5.55
N ASN A 32 -4.78 -7.19 -6.13
CA ASN A 32 -3.56 -7.89 -6.52
C ASN A 32 -2.82 -7.18 -7.66
N GLU A 33 -3.52 -6.66 -8.67
CA GLU A 33 -2.91 -5.89 -9.76
C GLU A 33 -2.26 -4.59 -9.25
N ILE A 34 -2.90 -3.93 -8.28
CA ILE A 34 -2.35 -2.75 -7.62
C ILE A 34 -1.07 -3.11 -6.85
N ALA A 35 -1.04 -4.24 -6.14
CA ALA A 35 0.16 -4.73 -5.45
C ALA A 35 1.33 -4.89 -6.44
N TYR A 36 1.09 -5.55 -7.57
CA TYR A 36 2.12 -5.73 -8.61
C TYR A 36 2.59 -4.39 -9.18
N LYS A 37 1.66 -3.45 -9.45
CA LYS A 37 2.02 -2.11 -9.99
C LYS A 37 2.88 -1.27 -9.06
N ILE A 38 2.77 -1.44 -7.75
CA ILE A 38 3.62 -0.75 -6.77
C ILE A 38 4.89 -1.55 -6.41
N GLY A 39 5.19 -2.61 -7.16
CA GLY A 39 6.38 -3.43 -6.98
C GLY A 39 6.31 -4.29 -5.72
N ILE A 40 5.14 -4.86 -5.43
CA ILE A 40 4.94 -5.86 -4.37
C ILE A 40 4.37 -7.12 -5.00
N GLN A 41 5.12 -8.22 -4.93
CA GLN A 41 4.73 -9.49 -5.53
C GLN A 41 3.71 -10.27 -4.71
N ASP A 42 3.68 -10.08 -3.39
CA ASP A 42 2.73 -10.74 -2.49
C ASP A 42 1.55 -9.78 -2.16
N PRO A 43 0.34 -10.02 -2.70
CA PRO A 43 -0.85 -9.22 -2.40
C PRO A 43 -1.26 -9.26 -0.92
N PHE A 44 -0.97 -10.35 -0.20
CA PHE A 44 -1.25 -10.45 1.23
C PHE A 44 -0.30 -9.55 2.02
N TYR A 45 0.99 -9.53 1.66
CA TYR A 45 1.94 -8.58 2.23
C TYR A 45 1.53 -7.13 1.95
N PHE A 46 1.13 -6.82 0.71
CA PHE A 46 0.60 -5.49 0.38
C PHE A 46 -0.57 -5.11 1.28
N SER A 47 -1.54 -6.02 1.44
CA SER A 47 -2.74 -5.76 2.24
C SER A 47 -2.40 -5.48 3.71
N ARG A 48 -1.49 -6.27 4.30
CA ARG A 48 -0.98 -6.04 5.67
C ARG A 48 -0.23 -4.71 5.80
N MET A 49 0.66 -4.42 4.85
CA MET A 49 1.44 -3.18 4.84
C MET A 49 0.54 -1.95 4.68
N PHE A 50 -0.44 -2.02 3.78
CA PHE A 50 -1.42 -0.97 3.55
C PHE A 50 -2.27 -0.73 4.81
N ALA A 51 -2.84 -1.79 5.39
CA ALA A 51 -3.63 -1.69 6.61
C ALA A 51 -2.82 -1.14 7.79
N LYS A 52 -1.55 -1.54 7.95
CA LYS A 52 -0.65 -0.97 8.96
C LYS A 52 -0.40 0.53 8.77
N THR A 53 -0.45 1.02 7.53
CA THR A 53 -0.14 2.42 7.20
C THR A 53 -1.39 3.31 7.20
N ILE A 54 -2.53 2.80 6.76
CA ILE A 54 -3.79 3.56 6.58
C ILE A 54 -4.81 3.28 7.70
N GLY A 55 -4.71 2.14 8.38
CA GLY A 55 -5.62 1.71 9.44
C GLY A 55 -6.78 0.81 8.98
N ILE A 56 -7.00 0.68 7.67
CA ILE A 56 -8.04 -0.20 7.09
C ILE A 56 -7.50 -0.97 5.88
N SER A 57 -8.16 -2.06 5.50
CA SER A 57 -7.75 -2.86 4.34
C SER A 57 -7.90 -2.07 3.03
N PRO A 58 -7.11 -2.39 1.97
CA PRO A 58 -7.24 -1.72 0.68
C PRO A 58 -8.62 -1.94 0.03
N ALA A 59 -9.28 -3.06 0.30
CA ALA A 59 -10.63 -3.35 -0.17
C ALA A 59 -11.68 -2.44 0.52
N GLU A 60 -11.61 -2.30 1.84
CA GLU A 60 -12.47 -1.37 2.58
C GLU A 60 -12.21 0.09 2.18
N TYR A 61 -10.94 0.45 1.97
CA TYR A 61 -10.56 1.77 1.50
C TYR A 61 -11.22 2.09 0.16
N ARG A 62 -11.22 1.16 -0.80
CA ARG A 62 -11.93 1.33 -2.07
C ARG A 62 -13.43 1.51 -1.85
N LYS A 63 -14.06 0.66 -1.04
CA LYS A 63 -15.50 0.73 -0.77
C LYS A 63 -15.92 2.08 -0.18
N LYS A 64 -15.08 2.72 0.65
CA LYS A 64 -15.32 4.06 1.21
C LYS A 64 -15.14 5.21 0.22
N ASN A 65 -14.45 4.98 -0.90
CA ASN A 65 -14.16 5.98 -1.93
C ASN A 65 -14.82 5.64 -3.28
N SER A 66 -15.75 4.68 -3.31
CA SER A 66 -16.60 4.37 -4.47
C SER A 66 -17.92 5.12 -4.38
#